data_AF-A0A8J8MM64-F1
#
_entry.id   AF-A0A8J8MM64-F1
#
_cell.length_a   1.000
_cell.length_b   1.000
_cell.length_c   1.000
_cell.angle_alpha   90.00
_cell.angle_beta   90.00
_cell.angle_gamma   90.00
#
_symmetry.space_group_name_H-M   'P 1'
#
loop_
_entity.id
_entity.type
_entity.pdbx_description
1 polymer ?
#
loop_
_entity_poly.entity_id
_entity_poly.type
_entity_poly.pdbx_seq_one_letter_code
_entity_poly.pdbx_strand_id
1 'polypeptide(L)'
;MSIINHLLQKMTAYYAGDPKRIHHFIKVHSFSKQIGELEQLDKSTQFVLEIASIVHDIGIKVAEEKYGKCHGKLQEEEGPAVAKDMLTVLGVDASIIARVCYLVGHHHTYAHIDGMDYQILIEADFLVNMFEDDFSKSAITATYGNIFKTASGKRICKNMYAIHEQESS
;
A
#
# COMPACT_ATOMS: atom_id res chain seq x y z
N MET A 1 16.42 9.37 -14.67
CA MET A 1 15.13 8.71 -14.37
C MET A 1 14.88 8.83 -12.87
N SER A 2 13.65 9.08 -12.42
CA SER A 2 13.36 9.31 -10.99
C SER A 2 13.59 8.05 -10.15
N ILE A 3 13.83 8.19 -8.84
CA ILE A 3 13.95 7.06 -7.90
C ILE A 3 12.72 6.15 -7.97
N ILE A 4 11.52 6.74 -8.04
CA ILE A 4 10.25 6.01 -8.20
C ILE A 4 10.27 5.11 -9.44
N ASN A 5 10.71 5.62 -10.60
CA ASN A 5 10.76 4.80 -11.82
C ASN A 5 11.81 3.68 -11.73
N HIS A 6 12.96 3.92 -11.09
CA HIS A 6 13.94 2.86 -10.84
C HIS A 6 13.40 1.80 -9.87
N LEU A 7 12.65 2.20 -8.84
CA LEU A 7 12.03 1.30 -7.90
C LEU A 7 10.94 0.44 -8.56
N LEU A 8 10.07 1.04 -9.37
CA LEU A 8 9.06 0.32 -10.17
C LEU A 8 9.72 -0.71 -11.11
N GLN A 9 10.85 -0.37 -11.73
CA GLN A 9 11.62 -1.33 -12.55
C GLN A 9 12.19 -2.48 -11.71
N LYS A 10 12.77 -2.18 -10.54
CA LYS A 10 13.30 -3.22 -9.64
C LYS A 10 12.20 -4.12 -9.08
N MET A 11 11.05 -3.59 -8.68
CA MET A 11 9.91 -4.39 -8.21
C MET A 11 9.30 -5.24 -9.31
N THR A 12 9.18 -4.70 -10.54
CA THR A 12 8.78 -5.48 -11.71
C THR A 12 9.74 -6.64 -11.98
N ALA A 13 11.05 -6.40 -11.89
CA ALA A 13 12.06 -7.45 -12.04
C ALA A 13 12.03 -8.47 -10.88
N TYR A 14 11.77 -8.02 -9.65
CA TYR A 14 11.66 -8.87 -8.47
C TYR A 14 10.50 -9.87 -8.60
N TYR A 15 9.37 -9.40 -9.13
CA TYR A 15 8.17 -10.18 -9.43
C TYR A 15 8.09 -10.66 -10.89
N ALA A 16 9.23 -10.87 -11.55
CA ALA A 16 9.26 -11.36 -12.92
C ALA A 16 8.46 -12.68 -13.07
N GLY A 17 7.51 -12.69 -14.00
CA GLY A 17 6.60 -13.82 -14.23
C GLY A 17 5.30 -13.77 -13.42
N ASP A 18 5.10 -12.75 -12.58
CA ASP A 18 3.90 -12.57 -11.75
C ASP A 18 3.15 -11.28 -12.12
N PRO A 19 2.37 -11.29 -13.22
CA PRO A 19 1.66 -10.10 -13.67
C PRO A 19 0.62 -9.63 -12.64
N LYS A 20 0.02 -10.54 -11.86
CA LYS A 20 -0.98 -10.16 -10.84
C LYS A 20 -0.35 -9.23 -9.81
N ARG A 21 0.80 -9.62 -9.23
CA ARG A 21 1.50 -8.78 -8.24
C ARG A 21 2.03 -7.48 -8.83
N ILE A 22 2.50 -7.52 -10.07
CA ILE A 22 2.96 -6.31 -10.77
C ILE A 22 1.81 -5.31 -10.95
N HIS A 23 0.65 -5.78 -11.41
CA HIS A 23 -0.54 -4.93 -11.54
C HIS A 23 -1.02 -4.41 -10.18
N HIS A 24 -0.97 -5.23 -9.14
CA HIS A 24 -1.40 -4.87 -7.80
C HIS A 24 -0.64 -3.65 -7.27
N PHE A 25 0.70 -3.72 -7.11
CA PHE A 25 1.45 -2.61 -6.53
C PHE A 25 1.44 -1.35 -7.40
N ILE A 26 1.29 -1.47 -8.73
CA ILE A 26 1.15 -0.31 -9.62
C ILE A 26 -0.16 0.44 -9.32
N LYS A 27 -1.27 -0.28 -9.13
CA LYS A 27 -2.55 0.33 -8.77
C LYS A 27 -2.50 0.96 -7.38
N VAL A 28 -1.93 0.23 -6.40
CA VAL A 28 -1.78 0.74 -5.02
C VAL A 28 -0.92 2.00 -5.01
N HIS A 29 0.19 2.04 -5.75
CA HIS A 29 1.01 3.25 -5.93
C HIS A 29 0.21 4.42 -6.51
N SER A 30 -0.56 4.18 -7.57
CA SER A 30 -1.34 5.24 -8.21
C SER A 30 -2.40 5.82 -7.27
N PHE A 31 -3.12 4.99 -6.52
CA PHE A 31 -4.10 5.47 -5.54
C PHE A 31 -3.43 6.16 -4.36
N SER A 32 -2.35 5.58 -3.82
CA SER A 32 -1.59 6.19 -2.72
C SER A 32 -1.11 7.58 -3.09
N LYS A 33 -0.54 7.71 -4.29
CA LYS A 33 -0.08 9.00 -4.81
C LYS A 33 -1.22 10.02 -4.89
N GLN A 34 -2.33 9.63 -5.52
CA GLN A 34 -3.47 10.52 -5.71
C GLN A 34 -4.08 10.98 -4.38
N ILE A 35 -4.26 10.05 -3.44
CA ILE A 35 -4.82 10.35 -2.11
C ILE A 35 -3.86 11.29 -1.37
N GLY A 36 -2.57 10.99 -1.34
CA GLY A 36 -1.56 11.83 -0.68
C GLY A 36 -1.50 13.26 -1.23
N GLU A 37 -1.56 13.43 -2.56
CA GLU A 37 -1.62 14.76 -3.19
C GLU A 37 -2.91 15.51 -2.83
N LEU A 38 -4.06 14.82 -2.77
CA LEU A 38 -5.35 15.41 -2.41
C LEU A 38 -5.46 15.77 -0.93
N GLU A 39 -4.82 14.99 -0.05
CA GLU A 39 -4.66 15.30 1.38
C GLU A 39 -3.55 16.33 1.64
N GLN A 40 -2.84 16.78 0.59
CA GLN A 40 -1.78 17.79 0.66
C GLN A 40 -0.62 17.38 1.59
N LEU A 41 -0.21 16.11 1.51
CA LEU A 41 1.01 15.65 2.19
C LEU A 41 2.21 16.52 1.81
N ASP A 42 3.09 16.76 2.78
CA ASP A 42 4.39 17.36 2.48
C ASP A 42 5.21 16.42 1.57
N LYS A 43 6.17 17.00 0.85
CA LYS A 43 6.97 16.27 -0.15
C LYS A 43 7.70 15.06 0.44
N SER A 44 8.14 15.11 1.69
CA SER A 44 8.87 14.01 2.31
C SER A 44 7.92 12.86 2.63
N THR A 45 6.77 13.15 3.24
CA THR A 45 5.75 12.14 3.56
C THR A 45 5.15 11.54 2.30
N GLN A 46 4.90 12.34 1.27
CA GLN A 46 4.47 11.87 -0.05
C GLN A 46 5.47 10.89 -0.66
N PHE A 47 6.77 11.22 -0.59
CA PHE A 47 7.82 10.36 -1.14
C PHE A 47 7.95 9.03 -0.39
N VAL A 48 7.84 9.05 0.95
CA VAL A 48 7.75 7.84 1.78
C VAL A 48 6.57 6.98 1.36
N LEU A 49 5.38 7.57 1.26
CA LEU A 49 4.15 6.88 0.90
C LEU A 49 4.26 6.23 -0.48
N GLU A 50 4.75 6.96 -1.48
CA GLU A 50 4.92 6.42 -2.84
C GLU A 50 5.90 5.24 -2.85
N ILE A 51 7.04 5.34 -2.15
CA ILE A 51 7.97 4.22 -2.05
C ILE A 51 7.33 3.04 -1.33
N ALA A 52 6.72 3.26 -0.16
CA ALA A 52 6.11 2.21 0.64
C ALA A 52 5.00 1.49 -0.13
N SER A 53 4.14 2.21 -0.86
CA SER A 53 3.09 1.61 -1.69
C SER A 53 3.62 0.70 -2.79
N ILE A 54 4.82 0.96 -3.32
CA ILE A 54 5.45 0.11 -4.34
C ILE A 54 6.01 -1.17 -3.72
N VAL A 55 6.48 -1.12 -2.46
CA VAL A 55 7.17 -2.25 -1.80
C VAL A 55 6.40 -2.91 -0.66
N HIS A 56 5.16 -2.49 -0.35
CA HIS A 56 4.41 -2.97 0.82
C HIS A 56 4.33 -4.50 0.87
N ASP A 57 4.03 -5.11 -0.27
CA ASP A 57 3.89 -6.55 -0.45
C ASP A 57 5.19 -7.28 -0.78
N ILE A 58 6.37 -6.64 -0.70
CA ILE A 58 7.64 -7.27 -1.11
C ILE A 58 7.99 -8.54 -0.32
N GLY A 59 7.44 -8.67 0.90
CA GLY A 59 7.62 -9.85 1.75
C GLY A 59 6.95 -11.13 1.21
N ILE A 60 6.01 -11.02 0.26
CA ILE A 60 5.25 -12.18 -0.22
C ILE A 60 6.17 -13.27 -0.77
N LYS A 61 7.10 -12.90 -1.66
CA LYS A 61 7.96 -13.88 -2.33
C LYS A 61 8.82 -14.66 -1.33
N VAL A 62 9.42 -13.98 -0.37
CA VAL A 62 10.23 -14.62 0.68
C VAL A 62 9.37 -15.52 1.57
N ALA A 63 8.16 -15.09 1.93
CA ALA A 63 7.24 -15.90 2.71
C ALA A 63 6.83 -17.18 1.97
N GLU A 64 6.52 -17.10 0.67
CA GLU A 64 6.20 -18.28 -0.14
C GLU A 64 7.39 -19.24 -0.29
N GLU A 65 8.59 -18.71 -0.54
CA GLU A 65 9.82 -19.51 -0.67
C GLU A 65 10.17 -20.24 0.63
N LYS A 66 10.02 -19.59 1.79
CA LYS A 66 10.36 -20.17 3.10
C LYS A 66 9.28 -21.07 3.68
N TYR A 67 8.01 -20.70 3.53
CA TYR A 67 6.90 -21.30 4.28
C TYR A 67 5.84 -21.98 3.39
N GLY A 68 5.93 -21.84 2.07
CA GLY A 68 4.93 -22.35 1.13
C GLY A 68 3.56 -21.67 1.22
N LYS A 69 3.49 -20.56 1.97
CA LYS A 69 2.27 -19.77 2.19
C LYS A 69 2.64 -18.32 2.51
N CYS A 70 1.69 -17.43 2.33
CA CYS A 70 1.90 -16.02 2.61
C CYS A 70 0.61 -15.39 3.18
N HIS A 71 0.63 -15.08 4.48
CA HIS A 71 -0.42 -14.30 5.15
C HIS A 71 0.16 -12.99 5.67
N GLY A 72 -0.69 -11.99 5.98
CA GLY A 72 -0.26 -10.63 6.35
C GLY A 72 0.90 -10.57 7.34
N LYS A 73 0.84 -11.32 8.44
CA LYS A 73 1.94 -11.37 9.43
C LYS A 73 3.29 -11.84 8.86
N LEU A 74 3.31 -12.79 7.91
CA LEU A 74 4.57 -13.22 7.28
C LEU A 74 5.09 -12.16 6.31
N GLN A 75 4.21 -11.42 5.64
CA GLN A 75 4.60 -10.31 4.78
C GLN A 75 5.23 -9.19 5.60
N GLU A 76 4.60 -8.83 6.72
CA GLU A 76 5.09 -7.85 7.68
C GLU A 76 6.43 -8.25 8.31
N GLU A 77 6.65 -9.54 8.56
CA GLU A 77 7.90 -10.06 9.11
C GLU A 77 9.04 -10.08 8.08
N GLU A 78 8.76 -10.55 6.86
CA GLU A 78 9.78 -10.78 5.83
C GLU A 78 10.05 -9.56 4.93
N GLY A 79 9.06 -8.68 4.78
CA GLY A 79 9.12 -7.52 3.87
C GLY A 79 10.17 -6.46 4.24
N PRO A 80 10.29 -6.02 5.51
CA PRO A 80 11.14 -4.88 5.87
C PRO A 80 12.61 -5.04 5.49
N ALA A 81 13.17 -6.24 5.66
CA ALA A 81 14.57 -6.50 5.32
C ALA A 81 14.81 -6.41 3.80
N VAL A 82 13.92 -6.99 3.00
CA VAL A 82 14.02 -6.97 1.54
C VAL A 82 13.82 -5.55 0.99
N ALA A 83 12.86 -4.81 1.54
CA ALA A 83 12.64 -3.40 1.21
C ALA A 83 13.89 -2.56 1.49
N LYS A 84 14.49 -2.74 2.68
CA LYS A 84 15.72 -2.03 3.09
C LYS A 84 16.85 -2.26 2.10
N ASP A 85 17.12 -3.51 1.75
CA ASP A 85 18.23 -3.86 0.85
C ASP A 85 18.01 -3.25 -0.55
N MET A 86 16.79 -3.35 -1.08
CA MET A 86 16.46 -2.79 -2.39
C MET A 86 16.61 -1.26 -2.42
N LEU A 87 16.14 -0.57 -1.39
CA LEU A 87 16.17 0.89 -1.29
C LEU A 87 17.59 1.42 -1.02
N THR A 88 18.39 0.69 -0.25
CA THR A 88 19.80 1.03 0.00
C THR A 88 20.59 1.01 -1.31
N VAL A 89 20.37 -0.01 -2.16
CA VAL A 89 21.02 -0.09 -3.49
C VAL A 89 20.59 1.07 -4.41
N LEU A 90 19.38 1.60 -4.23
CA LEU A 90 18.90 2.77 -4.97
C LEU A 90 19.37 4.11 -4.39
N GLY A 91 20.12 4.11 -3.30
CA GLY A 91 20.64 5.32 -2.66
C GLY A 91 19.58 6.16 -1.96
N VAL A 92 18.51 5.53 -1.47
CA VAL A 92 17.47 6.23 -0.67
C VAL A 92 18.02 6.54 0.72
N ASP A 93 17.68 7.71 1.25
CA ASP A 93 18.12 8.15 2.58
C ASP A 93 17.66 7.20 3.70
N ALA A 94 18.54 6.95 4.67
CA ALA A 94 18.29 5.98 5.73
C ALA A 94 17.05 6.29 6.59
N SER A 95 16.71 7.56 6.80
CA SER A 95 15.50 7.97 7.52
C SER A 95 14.22 7.62 6.76
N ILE A 96 14.23 7.80 5.42
CA ILE A 96 13.13 7.40 4.54
C ILE A 96 13.00 5.88 4.52
N ILE A 97 14.12 5.16 4.40
CA ILE A 97 14.13 3.69 4.45
C ILE A 97 13.54 3.20 5.77
N ALA A 98 13.94 3.77 6.91
CA ALA A 98 13.42 3.36 8.21
C ALA A 98 11.90 3.51 8.29
N ARG A 99 11.35 4.62 7.79
CA ARG A 99 9.90 4.82 7.76
C ARG A 99 9.20 3.86 6.79
N VAL A 100 9.76 3.65 5.60
CA VAL A 100 9.21 2.68 4.64
C VAL A 100 9.19 1.27 5.22
N CYS A 101 10.29 0.82 5.85
CA CYS A 101 10.36 -0.48 6.51
C CYS A 101 9.35 -0.61 7.64
N TYR A 102 9.09 0.48 8.39
CA TYR A 102 8.00 0.51 9.37
C TYR A 102 6.64 0.28 8.69
N LEU A 103 6.32 1.02 7.62
CA LEU A 103 5.06 0.85 6.90
C LEU A 103 4.89 -0.56 6.33
N VAL A 104 5.93 -1.09 5.66
CA VAL A 104 5.97 -2.46 5.15
C VAL A 104 5.74 -3.47 6.27
N GLY A 105 6.34 -3.25 7.44
CA GLY A 105 6.21 -4.15 8.59
C GLY A 105 4.89 -4.09 9.34
N HIS A 106 3.96 -3.19 8.96
CA HIS A 106 2.71 -2.99 9.69
C HIS A 106 1.47 -2.82 8.78
N HIS A 107 1.59 -2.91 7.46
CA HIS A 107 0.48 -2.60 6.55
C HIS A 107 -0.75 -3.53 6.67
N HIS A 108 -0.64 -4.70 7.33
CA HIS A 108 -1.78 -5.57 7.68
C HIS A 108 -2.29 -5.36 9.13
N THR A 109 -1.73 -4.38 9.83
CA THR A 109 -2.11 -3.97 11.19
C THR A 109 -2.97 -2.71 11.12
N TYR A 110 -4.27 -2.82 11.43
CA TYR A 110 -5.21 -1.69 11.27
C TYR A 110 -5.51 -0.92 12.56
N ALA A 111 -4.87 -1.31 13.66
CA ALA A 111 -4.96 -0.62 14.94
C ALA A 111 -3.72 0.28 15.13
N HIS A 112 -3.88 1.37 15.88
CA HIS A 112 -2.78 2.27 16.23
C HIS A 112 -2.02 2.85 15.02
N ILE A 113 -2.77 3.25 13.98
CA ILE A 113 -2.20 3.88 12.78
C ILE A 113 -1.43 5.13 13.16
N ASP A 114 -0.12 5.07 12.93
CA ASP A 114 0.82 6.17 13.14
C ASP A 114 1.07 6.86 11.80
N GLY A 115 0.58 8.09 11.61
CA GLY A 115 0.84 8.91 10.44
C GLY A 115 -0.17 8.76 9.28
N MET A 116 -0.24 9.80 8.45
CA MET A 116 -1.17 9.87 7.32
C MET A 116 -0.71 9.02 6.13
N ASP A 117 0.59 8.89 5.91
CA ASP A 117 1.19 7.93 4.97
C ASP A 117 0.72 6.50 5.25
N TYR A 118 0.69 6.10 6.51
CA TYR A 118 0.23 4.76 6.90
C TYR A 118 -1.26 4.56 6.63
N GLN A 119 -2.10 5.52 7.04
CA GLN A 119 -3.53 5.47 6.77
C GLN A 119 -3.82 5.39 5.27
N ILE A 120 -3.11 6.17 4.45
CA ILE A 120 -3.32 6.20 3.01
C ILE A 120 -2.84 4.91 2.35
N LEU A 121 -1.72 4.34 2.79
CA LEU A 121 -1.24 3.06 2.28
C LEU A 121 -2.29 1.96 2.43
N ILE A 122 -2.88 1.85 3.63
CA ILE A 122 -3.95 0.87 3.90
C ILE A 122 -5.17 1.16 3.02
N GLU A 123 -5.62 2.42 2.94
CA GLU A 123 -6.78 2.78 2.12
C GLU A 123 -6.58 2.45 0.63
N ALA A 124 -5.41 2.75 0.09
CA ALA A 124 -5.07 2.48 -1.30
C ALA A 124 -5.00 0.97 -1.58
N ASP A 125 -4.42 0.20 -0.66
CA ASP A 125 -4.38 -1.27 -0.76
C ASP A 125 -5.80 -1.85 -0.74
N PHE A 126 -6.66 -1.43 0.19
CA PHE A 126 -8.04 -1.87 0.23
C PHE A 126 -8.85 -1.50 -1.01
N LEU A 127 -8.62 -0.33 -1.64
CA LEU A 127 -9.26 0.00 -2.92
C LEU A 127 -8.93 -1.04 -4.00
N VAL A 128 -7.69 -1.53 -4.04
CA VAL A 128 -7.26 -2.53 -5.03
C VAL A 128 -7.76 -3.92 -4.66
N ASN A 129 -7.62 -4.32 -3.39
CA ASN A 129 -8.07 -5.64 -2.90
C ASN A 129 -9.57 -5.85 -3.09
N MET A 130 -10.39 -4.83 -2.77
CA MET A 130 -11.84 -4.93 -2.97
C MET A 130 -12.22 -5.21 -4.44
N PHE A 131 -11.45 -4.71 -5.40
CA PHE A 131 -11.64 -4.97 -6.83
C PHE A 131 -11.07 -6.33 -7.25
N GLU A 132 -9.84 -6.65 -6.85
CA GLU A 132 -9.15 -7.88 -7.29
C GLU A 132 -9.75 -9.16 -6.69
N ASP A 133 -10.29 -9.08 -5.49
CA ASP A 133 -10.88 -10.22 -4.77
C ASP A 133 -12.42 -10.24 -4.85
N ASP A 134 -13.02 -9.41 -5.70
CA ASP A 134 -14.47 -9.35 -5.97
C ASP A 134 -15.32 -9.27 -4.69
N PHE A 135 -15.02 -8.28 -3.84
CA PHE A 135 -15.74 -8.11 -2.57
C PHE A 135 -17.24 -7.89 -2.79
N SER A 136 -18.06 -8.48 -1.92
CA SER A 136 -19.50 -8.23 -1.93
C SER A 136 -19.84 -6.78 -1.55
N LYS A 137 -21.00 -6.28 -1.96
CA LYS A 137 -21.46 -4.92 -1.62
C LYS A 137 -21.48 -4.65 -0.11
N SER A 138 -21.86 -5.65 0.69
CA SER A 138 -21.85 -5.53 2.15
C SER A 138 -20.43 -5.47 2.71
N ALA A 139 -19.50 -6.27 2.17
CA ALA A 139 -18.09 -6.22 2.54
C ALA A 139 -17.48 -4.86 2.19
N ILE A 140 -17.72 -4.34 0.97
CA ILE A 140 -17.28 -3.00 0.56
C ILE A 140 -17.80 -1.92 1.51
N THR A 141 -19.09 -1.96 1.85
CA THR A 141 -19.70 -0.98 2.77
C THR A 141 -19.10 -1.05 4.17
N ALA A 142 -18.82 -2.26 4.67
CA ALA A 142 -18.16 -2.45 5.96
C ALA A 142 -16.70 -1.94 5.93
N THR A 143 -15.94 -2.25 4.89
CA THR A 143 -14.58 -1.76 4.69
C THR A 143 -14.56 -0.23 4.62
N TYR A 144 -15.49 0.39 3.88
CA TYR A 144 -15.64 1.85 3.83
C TYR A 144 -15.81 2.47 5.21
N GLY A 145 -16.70 1.95 6.05
CA GLY A 145 -16.93 2.49 7.40
C GLY A 145 -15.77 2.25 8.37
N ASN A 146 -15.13 1.08 8.28
CA ASN A 146 -14.14 0.63 9.26
C ASN A 146 -12.72 1.13 8.94
N ILE A 147 -12.33 1.07 7.66
CA ILE A 147 -10.95 1.32 7.22
C ILE A 147 -10.74 2.77 6.79
N PHE A 148 -11.61 3.32 5.94
CA PHE A 148 -11.36 4.61 5.31
C PHE A 148 -11.57 5.77 6.30
N LYS A 149 -10.55 6.62 6.45
CA LYS A 149 -10.52 7.80 7.32
C LYS A 149 -10.22 9.08 6.56
N THR A 150 -9.36 9.06 5.54
CA THR A 150 -9.04 10.29 4.77
C THR A 150 -10.24 10.78 3.97
N ALA A 151 -10.34 12.09 3.76
CA ALA A 151 -11.46 12.68 3.03
C ALA A 151 -11.45 12.27 1.56
N SER A 152 -10.28 12.24 0.94
CA SER A 152 -10.08 11.83 -0.45
C SER A 152 -10.19 10.32 -0.66
N GLY A 153 -9.64 9.49 0.23
CA GLY A 153 -9.80 8.04 0.18
C GLY A 153 -11.27 7.64 0.31
N LYS A 154 -12.01 8.22 1.25
CA LYS A 154 -13.47 8.04 1.34
C LYS A 154 -14.19 8.45 0.06
N ARG A 155 -13.88 9.63 -0.48
CA ARG A 155 -14.50 10.11 -1.73
C ARG A 155 -14.22 9.18 -2.91
N ILE A 156 -12.99 8.69 -3.05
CA ILE A 156 -12.62 7.73 -4.10
C ILE A 156 -13.39 6.42 -3.92
N CYS A 157 -13.37 5.84 -2.72
CA CYS A 157 -14.09 4.59 -2.43
C CYS A 157 -15.60 4.72 -2.70
N LYS A 158 -16.20 5.82 -2.23
CA LYS A 158 -17.62 6.12 -2.42
C LYS A 158 -18.00 6.19 -3.90
N ASN A 159 -17.18 6.89 -4.69
CA ASN A 159 -17.41 7.03 -6.13
C ASN A 159 -17.16 5.72 -6.89
N MET A 160 -16.11 4.97 -6.53
CA MET A 160 -15.75 3.71 -7.18
C MET A 160 -16.84 2.65 -7.04
N TYR A 161 -17.52 2.61 -5.89
CA TYR A 161 -18.50 1.57 -5.56
C TYR A 161 -19.94 2.08 -5.39
N ALA A 162 -20.20 3.34 -5.73
CA ALA A 162 -21.51 4.00 -5.58
C ALA A 162 -22.12 3.82 -4.18
N ILE A 163 -21.33 4.05 -3.13
CA ILE A 163 -21.80 3.92 -1.75
C ILE A 163 -22.69 5.12 -1.41
N HIS A 164 -23.96 4.86 -1.09
CA HIS A 164 -24.88 5.89 -0.61
C HIS A 164 -24.89 5.87 0.92
N GLU A 165 -24.46 6.96 1.55
CA GLU A 165 -24.65 7.13 2.99
C GLU A 165 -26.16 7.32 3.22
N GLN A 166 -26.76 6.54 4.13
CA GLN A 166 -28.08 6.88 4.63
C GLN A 166 -27.92 8.19 5.42
N GLU A 167 -28.45 9.29 4.91
CA GLU A 167 -28.62 10.51 5.69
C GLU A 167 -29.39 10.12 6.96
N SER A 168 -28.72 10.21 8.10
CA SER A 168 -29.38 10.07 9.38
C SER A 168 -30.32 11.27 9.49
N SER A 169 -31.62 10.97 9.42
CA SER A 169 -32.73 11.91 9.62
C SER A 169 -32.67 12.58 10.99
#